data_AF-A0A5N4A4Y5-F1
#
_entry.id   AF-A0A5N4A4Y5-F1
#
_cell.length_a   1.000
_cell.length_b   1.000
_cell.length_c   1.000
_cell.angle_alpha   90.00
_cell.angle_beta   90.00
_cell.angle_gamma   90.00
#
_symmetry.space_group_name_H-M   'P 1'
#
loop_
_entity.id
_entity.type
_entity.pdbx_description
1 polymer ?
#
loop_
_entity_poly.entity_id
_entity_poly.type
_entity_poly.pdbx_seq_one_letter_code
_entity_poly.pdbx_strand_id
1 'polypeptide(L)'
;MSASSDSSGFFASSDFEVENYDEYLAKIGAEEEELRLYDLQRPHKFETYLERERNIADSIFNLPALKCLKFTHRKLKFAFTPSEVAQFVSKRLVFIISLKYRMGYWMVKRDYLPVNYKWRIYKLFYTSGRPSHFRFTDENIVEAVHQMWKILCEWAAQDEEFRRRKRDRYRNGEDLFLDEHDEELFLSEGEVEELHRKRNAIWERMLPPKPAKRARRHR
;
A
#
# COMPACT_ATOMS: atom_id res chain seq x y z
N MET A 1 0.47 47.02 48.85
CA MET A 1 0.21 46.08 49.96
C MET A 1 -1.28 45.77 49.97
N SER A 2 -1.64 44.49 50.17
CA SER A 2 -2.95 43.93 50.63
C SER A 2 -4.19 44.22 49.74
N ALA A 3 -4.81 43.29 49.01
CA ALA A 3 -5.41 41.97 49.34
C ALA A 3 -6.78 42.02 50.07
N SER A 4 -7.69 41.14 49.60
CA SER A 4 -8.99 40.64 50.13
C SER A 4 -10.23 41.57 50.01
N SER A 5 -11.27 41.23 49.21
CA SER A 5 -12.36 40.22 49.42
C SER A 5 -13.55 40.90 50.15
N ASP A 6 -14.83 40.80 49.82
CA ASP A 6 -15.65 39.83 49.08
C ASP A 6 -16.98 40.49 48.67
N SER A 7 -17.60 40.06 47.57
CA SER A 7 -19.07 39.96 47.44
C SER A 7 -19.43 39.38 46.07
N SER A 8 -19.64 38.07 46.07
CA SER A 8 -20.25 37.28 45.01
C SER A 8 -21.62 37.82 44.60
N GLY A 9 -21.72 38.28 43.35
CA GLY A 9 -22.98 38.52 42.64
C GLY A 9 -22.99 37.66 41.38
N PHE A 10 -23.64 36.51 41.51
CA PHE A 10 -23.98 35.51 40.49
C PHE A 10 -24.18 36.12 39.08
N PHE A 11 -23.16 36.07 38.22
CA PHE A 11 -23.37 36.22 36.78
C PHE A 11 -23.51 34.83 36.18
N ALA A 12 -24.77 34.46 35.93
CA ALA A 12 -25.13 33.40 35.04
C ALA A 12 -24.60 33.73 33.64
N SER A 13 -23.68 32.92 33.14
CA SER A 13 -23.40 32.78 31.71
C SER A 13 -22.97 31.34 31.43
N SER A 14 -23.89 30.41 31.69
CA SER A 14 -23.84 29.05 31.17
C SER A 14 -24.81 28.93 29.99
N ASP A 15 -24.70 29.82 29.02
CA ASP A 15 -25.31 29.63 27.70
C ASP A 15 -24.33 28.83 26.84
N PHE A 16 -24.10 27.59 27.23
CA PHE A 16 -23.74 26.56 26.27
C PHE A 16 -25.06 25.82 26.04
N GLU A 17 -25.72 26.14 24.93
CA GLU A 17 -26.89 25.44 24.44
C GLU A 17 -26.54 23.95 24.34
N VAL A 18 -26.89 23.20 25.38
CA VAL A 18 -27.03 21.77 25.32
C VAL A 18 -28.26 21.54 24.45
N GLU A 19 -28.05 21.46 23.13
CA GLU A 19 -28.94 20.63 22.31
C GLU A 19 -29.18 19.36 23.11
N ASN A 20 -30.46 19.07 23.40
CA ASN A 20 -30.94 18.01 24.27
C ASN A 20 -30.01 16.79 24.17
N TYR A 21 -29.27 16.46 25.23
CA TYR A 21 -28.27 15.38 25.18
C TYR A 21 -28.90 14.06 24.69
N ASP A 22 -30.18 13.86 25.00
CA ASP A 22 -30.99 12.74 24.52
C ASP A 22 -31.29 12.80 23.01
N GLU A 23 -31.51 13.99 22.43
CA GLU A 23 -31.67 14.19 20.98
C GLU A 23 -30.34 13.95 20.25
N TYR A 24 -29.22 14.38 20.83
CA TYR A 24 -27.88 14.09 20.31
C TYR A 24 -27.58 12.58 20.30
N LEU A 25 -27.87 11.88 21.40
CA LEU A 25 -27.72 10.42 21.49
C LEU A 25 -28.66 9.69 20.51
N ALA A 26 -29.90 10.15 20.38
CA ALA A 26 -30.86 9.58 19.43
C ALA A 26 -30.39 9.75 17.98
N LYS A 27 -29.81 10.91 17.63
CA LYS A 27 -29.24 11.18 16.31
C LYS A 27 -28.07 10.26 16.00
N ILE A 28 -27.13 10.07 16.94
CA ILE A 28 -26.02 9.13 16.78
C ILE A 28 -26.55 7.70 16.60
N GLY A 29 -27.50 7.27 17.44
CA GLY A 29 -28.08 5.94 17.34
C GLY A 29 -28.78 5.69 16.00
N ALA A 30 -29.47 6.70 15.46
CA ALA A 30 -30.09 6.63 14.14
C ALA A 30 -29.06 6.53 13.01
N GLU A 31 -27.98 7.33 13.06
CA GLU A 31 -26.88 7.27 12.08
C GLU A 31 -26.16 5.91 12.11
N GLU A 32 -25.93 5.34 13.30
CA GLU A 32 -25.34 4.01 13.45
C GLU A 32 -26.22 2.89 12.89
N GLU A 33 -27.53 2.94 13.12
CA GLU A 33 -28.47 1.95 12.59
C GLU A 33 -28.64 2.09 11.07
N GLU A 34 -28.64 3.31 10.52
CA GLU A 34 -28.64 3.53 9.07
C GLU A 34 -27.38 2.96 8.41
N LEU A 35 -26.20 3.21 8.98
CA LEU A 35 -24.93 2.62 8.53
C LEU A 35 -24.96 1.09 8.58
N ARG A 36 -25.57 0.52 9.63
CA ARG A 36 -25.72 -0.93 9.77
C ARG A 36 -26.64 -1.52 8.71
N LEU A 37 -27.78 -0.89 8.45
CA LEU A 37 -28.73 -1.31 7.40
C LEU A 37 -28.09 -1.23 6.02
N TYR A 38 -27.31 -0.19 5.75
CA TYR A 38 -26.52 -0.08 4.53
C TYR A 38 -25.50 -1.23 4.43
N ASP A 39 -24.74 -1.50 5.49
CA ASP A 39 -23.74 -2.57 5.54
C ASP A 39 -24.33 -3.98 5.29
N LEU A 40 -25.60 -4.21 5.64
CA LEU A 40 -26.30 -5.47 5.35
C LEU A 40 -26.55 -5.69 3.85
N GLN A 41 -26.72 -4.62 3.07
CA GLN A 41 -26.98 -4.69 1.63
C GLN A 41 -25.70 -4.69 0.78
N ARG A 42 -24.58 -4.20 1.34
CA ARG A 42 -23.30 -4.10 0.63
C ARG A 42 -22.75 -5.42 0.06
N PRO A 43 -22.85 -6.58 0.73
CA PRO A 43 -22.40 -7.84 0.16
C PRO A 43 -22.99 -8.10 -1.22
N HIS A 44 -24.31 -7.91 -1.36
CA HIS A 44 -25.03 -8.13 -2.62
C HIS A 44 -24.64 -7.10 -3.69
N LYS A 45 -24.45 -5.83 -3.32
CA LYS A 45 -23.96 -4.79 -4.25
C LYS A 45 -22.59 -5.15 -4.83
N PHE A 46 -21.68 -5.64 -4.00
CA PHE A 46 -20.33 -6.01 -4.42
C PHE A 46 -20.31 -7.26 -5.32
N GLU A 47 -21.15 -8.25 -5.02
CA GLU A 47 -21.32 -9.44 -5.86
C GLU A 47 -21.89 -9.06 -7.23
N THR A 48 -22.97 -8.28 -7.25
CA THR A 48 -23.58 -7.76 -8.47
C THR A 48 -22.58 -6.94 -9.31
N TYR A 49 -21.78 -6.08 -8.68
CA TYR A 49 -20.75 -5.30 -9.36
C TYR A 49 -19.70 -6.22 -9.99
N LEU A 50 -19.18 -7.18 -9.22
CA LEU A 50 -18.19 -8.14 -9.70
C LEU A 50 -18.70 -8.91 -10.92
N GLU A 51 -19.95 -9.38 -10.89
CA GLU A 51 -20.56 -10.11 -12.02
C GLU A 51 -20.69 -9.25 -13.28
N ARG A 52 -21.13 -7.98 -13.14
CA ARG A 52 -21.28 -7.05 -14.27
C ARG A 52 -19.95 -6.70 -14.91
N GLU A 53 -18.91 -6.54 -14.10
CA GLU A 53 -17.65 -5.94 -14.49
C GLU A 53 -16.60 -6.96 -14.95
N ARG A 54 -16.81 -8.24 -14.66
CA ARG A 54 -15.84 -9.31 -14.93
C ARG A 54 -15.38 -9.39 -16.38
N ASN A 55 -16.25 -9.03 -17.33
CA ASN A 55 -15.97 -9.14 -18.76
C ASN A 55 -15.81 -7.77 -19.45
N ILE A 56 -15.78 -6.67 -18.69
CA ILE A 56 -15.59 -5.34 -19.24
C ILE A 56 -14.09 -5.07 -19.33
N ALA A 57 -13.57 -4.83 -20.54
CA ALA A 57 -12.13 -4.67 -20.78
C ALA A 57 -11.49 -3.57 -19.92
N ASP A 58 -12.17 -2.43 -19.77
CA ASP A 58 -11.69 -1.29 -19.00
C ASP A 58 -11.97 -1.39 -17.49
N SER A 59 -12.48 -2.54 -17.03
CA SER A 59 -12.75 -2.74 -15.62
C SER A 59 -11.46 -2.91 -14.80
N ILE A 60 -11.50 -2.53 -13.52
CA ILE A 60 -10.41 -2.74 -12.56
C ILE A 60 -9.99 -4.20 -12.40
N PHE A 61 -10.81 -5.16 -12.86
CA PHE A 61 -10.50 -6.58 -12.86
C PHE A 61 -9.67 -7.04 -14.06
N ASN A 62 -9.68 -6.25 -15.14
CA ASN A 62 -9.06 -6.57 -16.42
C ASN A 62 -7.94 -5.59 -16.81
N LEU A 63 -7.60 -4.65 -15.92
CA LEU A 63 -6.47 -3.74 -16.13
C LEU A 63 -5.14 -4.51 -16.25
N PRO A 64 -4.28 -4.19 -17.23
CA PRO A 64 -2.98 -4.82 -17.39
C PRO A 64 -2.12 -4.70 -16.12
N ALA A 65 -1.34 -5.72 -15.82
CA ALA A 65 -0.50 -5.79 -14.61
C ALA A 65 -1.25 -5.76 -13.27
N LEU A 66 -2.55 -5.44 -13.22
CA LEU A 66 -3.30 -5.30 -11.97
C LEU A 66 -4.18 -6.53 -11.72
N LYS A 67 -3.71 -7.39 -10.83
CA LYS A 67 -4.46 -8.56 -10.38
C LYS A 67 -5.31 -8.23 -9.15
N CYS A 68 -6.62 -8.39 -9.27
CA CYS A 68 -7.50 -8.39 -8.12
C CYS A 68 -7.35 -9.70 -7.33
N LEU A 69 -6.78 -9.63 -6.12
CA LEU A 69 -6.58 -10.78 -5.24
C LEU A 69 -7.76 -11.01 -4.30
N LYS A 70 -8.48 -9.95 -3.95
CA LYS A 70 -9.69 -10.03 -3.12
C LYS A 70 -10.58 -8.84 -3.41
N PHE A 71 -11.84 -9.10 -3.73
CA PHE A 71 -12.87 -8.09 -3.92
C PHE A 71 -14.09 -8.47 -3.08
N THR A 72 -14.27 -7.80 -1.95
CA THR A 72 -15.39 -8.04 -1.02
C THR A 72 -15.78 -6.72 -0.38
N HIS A 73 -17.03 -6.59 0.06
CA HIS A 73 -17.55 -5.40 0.75
C HIS A 73 -16.71 -4.94 1.98
N ARG A 74 -15.91 -5.82 2.60
CA ARG A 74 -15.05 -5.47 3.75
C ARG A 74 -13.59 -5.22 3.38
N LYS A 75 -13.13 -5.79 2.28
CA LYS A 75 -11.71 -5.87 1.95
C LYS A 75 -11.50 -5.92 0.45
N LEU A 76 -10.65 -5.01 -0.02
CA LEU A 76 -10.07 -5.05 -1.36
C LEU A 76 -8.58 -5.36 -1.25
N LYS A 77 -8.05 -6.14 -2.19
CA LYS A 77 -6.63 -6.43 -2.29
C LYS A 77 -6.25 -6.55 -3.75
N PHE A 78 -5.24 -5.77 -4.15
CA PHE A 78 -4.70 -5.78 -5.51
C PHE A 78 -3.21 -6.07 -5.45
N ALA A 79 -2.72 -6.73 -6.48
CA ALA A 79 -1.30 -6.89 -6.77
C ALA A 79 -1.02 -6.28 -8.14
N PHE A 80 0.00 -5.44 -8.22
CA PHE A 80 0.50 -4.88 -9.46
C PHE A 80 1.84 -5.50 -9.79
N THR A 81 1.97 -6.05 -11.00
CA THR A 81 3.18 -6.69 -11.51
C THR A 81 3.78 -5.82 -12.62
N PRO A 82 4.74 -4.92 -12.33
CA PRO A 82 5.26 -3.96 -13.31
C PRO A 82 5.81 -4.61 -14.58
N SER A 83 6.39 -5.81 -14.48
CA SER A 83 6.97 -6.52 -15.64
C SER A 83 5.95 -6.95 -16.70
N GLU A 84 4.65 -6.87 -16.41
CA GLU A 84 3.59 -7.15 -17.40
C GLU A 84 3.30 -5.94 -18.30
N VAL A 85 3.76 -4.73 -17.92
CA VAL A 85 3.58 -3.49 -18.70
C VAL A 85 4.90 -2.84 -19.14
N ALA A 86 6.03 -3.27 -18.58
CA ALA A 86 7.37 -2.76 -18.90
C ALA A 86 8.36 -3.93 -19.03
N GLN A 87 9.26 -3.89 -20.01
CA GLN A 87 10.16 -5.01 -20.32
C GLN A 87 11.41 -5.02 -19.45
N PHE A 88 11.97 -3.85 -19.16
CA PHE A 88 13.19 -3.71 -18.35
C PHE A 88 12.88 -3.49 -16.87
N VAL A 89 11.94 -4.27 -16.34
CA VAL A 89 11.62 -4.31 -14.91
C VAL A 89 11.64 -5.76 -14.44
N SER A 90 12.24 -6.00 -13.27
CA SER A 90 12.37 -7.34 -12.67
C SER A 90 11.01 -8.02 -12.53
N LYS A 91 10.95 -9.31 -12.89
CA LYS A 91 9.73 -10.14 -12.78
C LYS A 91 9.39 -10.49 -11.34
N ARG A 92 10.37 -10.34 -10.44
CA ARG A 92 10.22 -10.61 -9.00
C ARG A 92 9.54 -9.46 -8.28
N LEU A 93 9.47 -8.27 -8.89
CA LEU A 93 8.89 -7.10 -8.27
C LEU A 93 7.36 -7.14 -8.36
N VAL A 94 6.68 -7.11 -7.21
CA VAL A 94 5.22 -7.06 -7.13
C VAL A 94 4.81 -6.08 -6.05
N PHE A 95 3.98 -5.11 -6.39
CA PHE A 95 3.42 -4.16 -5.43
C PHE A 95 2.04 -4.62 -4.99
N ILE A 96 1.86 -4.77 -3.68
CA ILE A 96 0.58 -5.21 -3.12
C ILE A 96 -0.04 -4.07 -2.32
N ILE A 97 -1.32 -3.82 -2.52
CA ILE A 97 -2.11 -2.92 -1.70
C ILE A 97 -3.33 -3.64 -1.16
N SER A 98 -3.64 -3.43 0.11
CA SER A 98 -4.84 -3.93 0.76
C SER A 98 -5.62 -2.80 1.39
N LEU A 99 -6.90 -2.71 1.02
CA LEU A 99 -7.84 -1.75 1.56
C LEU A 99 -8.82 -2.46 2.51
N LYS A 100 -9.23 -1.78 3.57
CA LYS A 100 -10.24 -2.26 4.52
C LYS A 100 -11.33 -1.21 4.63
N TYR A 101 -12.58 -1.66 4.60
CA TYR A 101 -13.72 -0.79 4.89
C TYR A 101 -13.91 -0.64 6.41
N ARG A 102 -14.07 0.58 6.90
CA ARG A 102 -14.35 0.90 8.30
C ARG A 102 -15.02 2.27 8.40
N MET A 103 -16.04 2.39 9.25
CA MET A 103 -16.76 3.64 9.54
C MET A 103 -17.23 4.37 8.26
N GLY A 104 -17.80 3.66 7.29
CA GLY A 104 -18.27 4.28 6.05
C GLY A 104 -17.22 4.47 4.95
N TYR A 105 -15.93 4.22 5.23
CA TYR A 105 -14.83 4.55 4.30
C TYR A 105 -13.88 3.39 4.02
N TRP A 106 -13.29 3.40 2.82
CA TRP A 106 -12.15 2.57 2.44
C TRP A 106 -10.83 3.18 2.90
N MET A 107 -10.01 2.36 3.57
CA MET A 107 -8.72 2.79 4.12
C MET A 107 -7.60 1.86 3.66
N VAL A 108 -6.43 2.41 3.36
CA VAL A 108 -5.22 1.61 3.14
C VAL A 108 -4.82 0.92 4.45
N LYS A 109 -4.87 -0.41 4.48
CA LYS A 109 -4.47 -1.22 5.65
C LYS A 109 -2.99 -1.60 5.59
N ARG A 110 -2.52 -2.03 4.43
CA ARG A 110 -1.14 -2.44 4.20
C ARG A 110 -0.81 -2.24 2.74
N ASP A 111 0.41 -1.81 2.48
CA ASP A 111 0.93 -1.60 1.15
C ASP A 111 2.40 -2.02 1.07
N TYR A 112 2.85 -2.33 -0.14
CA TYR A 112 4.24 -2.53 -0.51
C TYR A 112 4.54 -1.66 -1.74
N LEU A 113 4.11 -0.40 -1.70
CA LEU A 113 4.22 0.52 -2.84
C LEU A 113 5.64 1.10 -2.95
N PRO A 114 6.06 1.51 -4.15
CA PRO A 114 7.33 2.20 -4.34
C PRO A 114 7.37 3.51 -3.53
N VAL A 115 8.43 3.69 -2.75
CA VAL A 115 8.52 4.75 -1.73
C VAL A 115 8.35 6.14 -2.33
N ASN A 116 8.96 6.39 -3.48
CA ASN A 116 8.90 7.66 -4.20
C ASN A 116 7.50 8.00 -4.75
N TYR A 117 6.62 7.01 -4.89
CA TYR A 117 5.25 7.17 -5.43
C TYR A 117 4.16 6.95 -4.38
N LYS A 118 4.52 6.39 -3.23
CA LYS A 118 3.60 6.10 -2.12
C LYS A 118 2.75 7.30 -1.73
N TRP A 119 3.35 8.48 -1.62
CA TRP A 119 2.60 9.70 -1.27
C TRP A 119 1.59 10.12 -2.33
N ARG A 120 1.93 9.98 -3.61
CA ARG A 120 1.01 10.29 -4.72
C ARG A 120 -0.22 9.39 -4.67
N ILE A 121 0.00 8.09 -4.41
CA ILE A 121 -1.07 7.11 -4.24
C ILE A 121 -1.88 7.42 -2.98
N TYR A 122 -1.25 7.79 -1.87
CA TYR A 122 -1.95 8.10 -0.62
C TYR A 122 -2.83 9.34 -0.73
N LYS A 123 -2.45 10.33 -1.54
CA LYS A 123 -3.35 11.47 -1.86
C LYS A 123 -4.64 11.03 -2.56
N LEU A 124 -4.63 9.88 -3.24
CA LEU A 124 -5.84 9.26 -3.78
C LEU A 124 -6.72 8.59 -2.72
N PHE A 125 -6.32 8.57 -1.44
CA PHE A 125 -7.09 7.97 -0.35
C PHE A 125 -7.35 8.94 0.83
N TYR A 126 -6.58 10.04 0.93
CA TYR A 126 -6.59 10.96 2.07
C TYR A 126 -6.62 12.44 1.65
N THR A 127 -7.51 13.25 2.25
CA THR A 127 -7.78 14.66 1.88
C THR A 127 -6.60 15.62 2.07
N SER A 128 -5.75 15.37 3.06
CA SER A 128 -4.79 16.37 3.56
C SER A 128 -3.46 15.75 3.96
N GLY A 129 -3.17 14.57 3.43
CA GLY A 129 -1.99 13.80 3.83
C GLY A 129 -2.02 13.29 5.27
N ARG A 130 -3.12 13.56 6.00
CA ARG A 130 -3.39 13.05 7.33
C ARG A 130 -4.24 11.78 7.23
N PRO A 131 -3.84 10.66 7.85
CA PRO A 131 -4.58 9.40 7.81
C PRO A 131 -6.01 9.47 8.38
N SER A 132 -6.36 10.55 9.08
CA SER A 132 -7.66 10.72 9.75
C SER A 132 -8.75 11.36 8.89
N HIS A 133 -8.42 11.87 7.69
CA HIS A 133 -9.37 12.52 6.81
C HIS A 133 -9.59 11.66 5.56
N PHE A 134 -10.55 10.76 5.67
CA PHE A 134 -10.92 9.82 4.61
C PHE A 134 -11.83 10.51 3.59
N ARG A 135 -11.64 10.20 2.29
CA ARG A 135 -12.53 10.68 1.22
C ARG A 135 -13.32 9.57 0.52
N PHE A 136 -12.97 8.31 0.76
CA PHE A 136 -13.32 7.26 -0.20
C PHE A 136 -14.41 6.34 0.33
N THR A 137 -15.57 6.43 -0.31
CA THR A 137 -16.76 5.63 -0.10
C THR A 137 -16.86 4.58 -1.21
N ASP A 138 -17.97 3.86 -1.31
CA ASP A 138 -18.14 2.85 -2.38
C ASP A 138 -18.27 3.49 -3.76
N GLU A 139 -18.73 4.75 -3.84
CA GLU A 139 -19.00 5.44 -5.10
C GLU A 139 -17.73 5.82 -5.86
N ASN A 140 -16.62 6.07 -5.15
CA ASN A 140 -15.38 6.58 -5.75
C ASN A 140 -14.19 5.61 -5.67
N ILE A 141 -14.34 4.46 -5.01
CA ILE A 141 -13.25 3.51 -4.81
C ILE A 141 -12.70 2.93 -6.12
N VAL A 142 -13.56 2.70 -7.09
CA VAL A 142 -13.19 2.14 -8.40
C VAL A 142 -12.30 3.13 -9.15
N GLU A 143 -12.71 4.40 -9.19
CA GLU A 143 -11.93 5.46 -9.83
C GLU A 143 -10.56 5.63 -9.14
N ALA A 144 -10.52 5.59 -7.80
CA ALA A 144 -9.28 5.68 -7.05
C ALA A 144 -8.31 4.52 -7.38
N VAL A 145 -8.83 3.29 -7.51
CA VAL A 145 -8.04 2.12 -7.92
C VAL A 145 -7.51 2.30 -9.34
N HIS A 146 -8.32 2.82 -10.26
CA HIS A 146 -7.91 3.10 -11.64
C HIS A 146 -6.83 4.19 -11.71
N GLN A 147 -6.97 5.27 -10.94
CA GLN A 147 -5.94 6.32 -10.85
C GLN A 147 -4.65 5.78 -10.23
N MET A 148 -4.74 4.95 -9.20
CA MET A 148 -3.58 4.27 -8.61
C MET A 148 -2.86 3.39 -9.64
N TRP A 149 -3.60 2.64 -10.45
CA TRP A 149 -3.03 1.84 -11.54
C TRP A 149 -2.25 2.72 -12.52
N LYS A 150 -2.81 3.85 -12.98
CA LYS A 150 -2.09 4.80 -13.85
C LYS A 150 -0.77 5.28 -13.24
N ILE A 151 -0.79 5.66 -11.97
CA ILE A 151 0.40 6.11 -11.23
C ILE A 151 1.46 5.00 -11.17
N LEU A 152 1.07 3.73 -11.03
CA LEU A 152 1.99 2.60 -11.01
C LEU A 152 2.55 2.26 -12.40
N CYS A 153 1.76 2.43 -13.46
CA CYS A 153 2.24 2.34 -14.84
C CYS A 153 3.26 3.43 -15.15
N GLU A 154 3.04 4.66 -14.70
CA GLU A 154 4.02 5.75 -14.82
C GLU A 154 5.33 5.41 -14.09
N TRP A 155 5.25 4.84 -12.89
CA TRP A 155 6.42 4.37 -12.16
C TRP A 155 7.19 3.31 -12.97
N ALA A 156 6.47 2.32 -13.53
CA ALA A 156 7.08 1.24 -14.30
C ALA A 156 7.81 1.77 -15.55
N ALA A 157 7.22 2.72 -16.27
CA ALA A 157 7.83 3.36 -17.43
C ALA A 157 9.11 4.14 -17.05
N GLN A 158 9.11 4.82 -15.91
CA GLN A 158 10.30 5.54 -15.42
C GLN A 158 11.41 4.59 -14.98
N ASP A 159 11.06 3.49 -14.30
CA ASP A 159 12.04 2.47 -13.90
C ASP A 159 12.65 1.79 -15.14
N GLU A 160 11.85 1.44 -16.13
CA GLU A 160 12.32 0.88 -17.40
C GLU A 160 13.30 1.80 -18.14
N GLU A 161 12.99 3.09 -18.24
CA GLU A 161 13.90 4.07 -18.84
C GLU A 161 15.22 4.16 -18.05
N PHE A 162 15.15 4.18 -16.73
CA PHE A 162 16.33 4.20 -15.87
C PHE A 162 17.19 2.95 -16.05
N ARG A 163 16.59 1.76 -15.99
CA ARG A 163 17.28 0.47 -16.13
C ARG A 163 17.86 0.30 -17.53
N ARG A 164 17.14 0.71 -18.58
CA ARG A 164 17.65 0.72 -19.96
C ARG A 164 18.90 1.58 -20.10
N ARG A 165 18.87 2.82 -19.61
CA ARG A 165 20.07 3.70 -19.61
C ARG A 165 21.22 3.12 -18.80
N LYS A 166 20.93 2.47 -17.67
CA LYS A 166 21.95 1.82 -16.85
C LYS A 166 22.59 0.63 -17.59
N ARG A 167 21.79 -0.17 -18.29
CA ARG A 167 22.25 -1.28 -19.13
C ARG A 167 23.14 -0.81 -20.27
N ASP A 168 22.78 0.28 -20.94
CA ASP A 168 23.57 0.81 -22.06
C ASP A 168 24.94 1.30 -21.58
N ARG A 169 25.00 1.99 -20.44
CA ARG A 169 26.25 2.39 -19.79
C ARG A 169 27.10 1.20 -19.35
N TYR A 170 26.47 0.17 -18.78
CA TYR A 170 27.15 -1.09 -18.44
C TYR A 170 27.77 -1.75 -19.70
N ARG A 171 27.03 -1.81 -20.80
CA ARG A 171 27.53 -2.33 -22.09
C ARG A 171 28.67 -1.52 -22.68
N ASN A 172 28.71 -0.21 -22.41
CA ASN A 172 29.79 0.67 -22.80
C ASN A 172 31.03 0.57 -21.89
N GLY A 173 31.01 -0.32 -20.90
CA GLY A 173 32.14 -0.57 -20.00
C GLY A 173 32.27 0.44 -18.86
N GLU A 174 31.21 1.20 -18.55
CA GLU A 174 31.20 2.03 -17.33
C GLU A 174 31.17 1.14 -16.08
N ASP A 175 31.98 1.50 -15.07
CA ASP A 175 31.97 0.85 -13.77
C ASP A 175 30.70 1.24 -13.00
N LEU A 176 29.75 0.32 -12.94
CA LEU A 176 28.44 0.51 -12.34
C LEU A 176 28.17 -0.57 -11.29
N PHE A 177 27.63 -0.15 -10.16
CA PHE A 177 27.09 -1.09 -9.18
C PHE A 177 25.79 -1.70 -9.72
N LEU A 178 25.76 -3.01 -9.91
CA LEU A 178 24.56 -3.78 -10.26
C LEU A 178 23.88 -4.29 -8.99
N ASP A 179 22.60 -3.97 -8.81
CA ASP A 179 21.77 -4.58 -7.77
C ASP A 179 21.18 -5.91 -8.24
N GLU A 180 20.47 -6.62 -7.37
CA GLU A 180 19.87 -7.93 -7.70
C GLU A 180 18.87 -7.86 -8.87
N HIS A 181 18.19 -6.72 -9.06
CA HIS A 181 17.26 -6.52 -10.17
C HIS A 181 18.00 -6.24 -11.48
N ASP A 182 19.12 -5.51 -11.43
CA ASP A 182 20.02 -5.33 -12.58
C ASP A 182 20.64 -6.66 -13.00
N GLU A 183 21.06 -7.48 -12.04
CA GLU A 183 21.63 -8.80 -12.30
C GLU A 183 20.63 -9.69 -13.04
N GLU A 184 19.36 -9.69 -12.62
CA GLU A 184 18.28 -10.42 -13.31
C GLU A 184 18.08 -9.94 -14.76
N LEU A 185 18.23 -8.64 -15.02
CA LEU A 185 17.88 -8.03 -16.31
C LEU A 185 19.06 -7.97 -17.29
N PHE A 186 20.29 -7.81 -16.79
CA PHE A 186 21.46 -7.48 -17.60
C PHE A 186 22.34 -8.70 -17.86
N LEU A 187 22.43 -9.60 -16.87
CA LEU A 187 23.32 -10.75 -16.91
C LEU A 187 22.59 -12.00 -17.40
N SER A 188 23.35 -12.89 -18.01
CA SER A 188 22.90 -14.25 -18.29
C SER A 188 22.86 -15.09 -17.00
N GLU A 189 22.11 -16.18 -17.00
CA GLU A 189 22.02 -17.08 -15.84
C GLU A 189 23.40 -17.60 -15.39
N GLY A 190 24.30 -17.90 -16.34
CA GLY A 190 25.66 -18.34 -16.02
C GLY A 190 26.51 -17.27 -15.35
N GLU A 191 26.38 -16.01 -15.76
CA GLU A 191 27.08 -14.87 -15.13
C GLU A 191 26.55 -14.63 -13.71
N VAL A 192 25.24 -14.75 -13.50
CA VAL A 192 24.62 -14.64 -12.17
C VAL A 192 25.12 -15.76 -11.25
N GLU A 193 25.18 -17.00 -11.72
CA GLU A 193 25.69 -18.13 -10.96
C GLU A 193 27.16 -17.96 -10.55
N GLU A 194 27.99 -17.45 -11.46
CA GLU A 194 29.40 -17.19 -11.16
C GLU A 194 29.55 -16.07 -10.12
N LEU A 195 28.77 -14.99 -10.25
CA LEU A 195 28.71 -13.90 -9.27
C LEU A 195 28.30 -14.41 -7.89
N HIS A 196 27.24 -15.22 -7.83
CA HIS A 196 26.77 -15.83 -6.58
C HIS A 196 27.82 -16.76 -5.97
N ARG A 197 28.53 -17.55 -6.79
CA ARG A 197 29.64 -18.40 -6.32
C ARG A 197 30.76 -17.57 -5.70
N LYS A 198 31.15 -16.47 -6.34
CA LYS A 198 32.17 -15.54 -5.81
C LYS A 198 31.72 -14.90 -4.49
N ARG A 199 30.47 -14.44 -4.41
CA ARG A 199 29.87 -13.88 -3.18
C ARG A 199 29.85 -14.90 -2.04
N ASN A 200 29.41 -16.14 -2.32
CA ASN A 200 29.35 -17.22 -1.34
C ASN A 200 30.74 -17.58 -0.82
N ALA A 201 31.74 -17.68 -1.68
CA ALA A 201 33.12 -17.95 -1.27
C ALA A 201 33.68 -16.86 -0.33
N ILE A 202 33.30 -15.59 -0.54
CA ILE A 202 33.65 -14.50 0.38
C ILE A 202 32.89 -14.63 1.69
N TRP A 203 31.57 -14.85 1.63
CA TRP A 203 30.73 -15.04 2.81
C TRP A 203 31.22 -16.18 3.71
N GLU A 204 31.61 -17.31 3.13
CA GLU A 204 32.17 -18.45 3.87
C GLU A 204 33.45 -18.10 4.62
N ARG A 205 34.28 -17.19 4.08
CA ARG A 205 35.49 -16.68 4.75
C ARG A 205 35.17 -15.72 5.90
N MET A 206 34.02 -15.05 5.83
CA MET A 206 33.56 -14.13 6.88
C MET A 206 32.89 -14.85 8.05
N LEU A 207 32.50 -16.12 7.88
CA LEU A 207 31.96 -16.94 8.95
C LEU A 207 33.09 -17.38 9.90
N PRO A 208 32.87 -17.30 11.23
CA PRO A 208 33.84 -17.82 12.18
C PRO A 208 34.04 -19.32 11.96
N PRO A 209 35.27 -19.84 12.15
CA PRO A 209 35.56 -21.25 11.94
C PRO A 209 34.63 -22.10 12.81
N LYS A 210 34.00 -23.11 12.19
CA LYS A 210 33.11 -24.03 12.91
C LYS A 210 33.90 -24.65 14.08
N PRO A 211 33.38 -24.66 15.30
CA PRO A 211 34.09 -25.22 16.43
C PRO A 211 34.43 -26.67 16.12
N ALA A 212 35.72 -27.01 16.17
CA ALA A 212 36.17 -28.38 15.96
C ALA A 212 35.40 -29.28 16.90
N LYS A 213 34.64 -30.26 16.35
CA LYS A 213 34.04 -31.32 17.16
C LYS A 213 35.18 -31.94 17.94
N ARG A 214 35.25 -31.67 19.25
CA ARG A 214 36.22 -32.29 20.15
C ARG A 214 36.08 -33.78 19.95
N ALA A 215 37.04 -34.39 19.26
CA ALA A 215 37.16 -35.83 19.19
C ALA A 215 37.26 -36.31 20.63
N ARG A 216 36.19 -36.93 21.13
CA ARG A 216 36.19 -37.59 22.43
C ARG A 216 37.28 -38.65 22.34
N ARG A 217 38.45 -38.36 22.92
CA ARG A 217 39.47 -39.37 23.18
C ARG A 217 38.83 -40.36 24.16
N HIS A 218 38.34 -41.48 23.63
CA HIS A 218 38.04 -42.65 24.43
C HIS A 218 39.37 -43.12 25.04
N ARG A 219 39.47 -43.01 26.36
CA ARG A 219 40.36 -43.85 27.17
C ARG A 219 39.57 -45.06 27.62
#